data_AF-A0AAQ4EHM5-F1
#
_entry.id   AF-A0AAQ4EHM5-F1
#
_cell.length_a   1.000
_cell.length_b   1.000
_cell.length_c   1.000
_cell.angle_alpha   90.00
_cell.angle_beta   90.00
_cell.angle_gamma   90.00
#
_symmetry.space_group_name_H-M   'P 1'
#
loop_
_entity.id
_entity.type
_entity.pdbx_description
1 polymer ?
#
loop_
_entity_poly.entity_id
_entity_poly.type
_entity_poly.pdbx_seq_one_letter_code
_entity_poly.pdbx_strand_id
1 'polypeptide(L)'
;APRTPSNVASRIVFAVWWMTIVVLMNAFTGHMKATMMVRPEPDRIDSMKELADRENMKTFIWKGTAYESLLRNSRNVPEYQAVWELVVRSNGTFDTNSLYSEANLIAVQRGEAVIVSDATTMRFHVATNCRKLRHGTFYFSREQFFPHKFAVALNRNEDPNFVATLNQR
;
A
#
# COMPACT_ATOMS: atom_id res chain seq x y z
N ALA A 1 -3.96 -63.38 8.06
CA ALA A 1 -4.38 -62.46 9.13
C ALA A 1 -3.21 -61.53 9.47
N PRO A 2 -3.42 -60.22 9.67
CA PRO A 2 -2.36 -59.33 10.14
C PRO A 2 -1.88 -59.81 11.51
N ARG A 3 -0.56 -60.01 11.66
CA ARG A 3 0.06 -60.52 12.89
C ARG A 3 0.51 -59.34 13.74
N THR A 4 0.02 -59.24 14.97
CA THR A 4 0.52 -58.26 15.94
C THR A 4 1.76 -58.81 16.66
N PRO A 5 2.73 -57.97 17.05
CA PRO A 5 3.92 -58.43 17.75
C PRO A 5 3.55 -59.09 19.09
N SER A 6 4.09 -60.28 19.36
CA SER A 6 3.86 -61.03 20.61
C SER A 6 4.68 -60.50 21.77
N ASN A 7 5.91 -60.04 21.52
CA ASN A 7 6.84 -59.57 22.54
C ASN A 7 6.53 -58.13 23.00
N VAL A 8 6.62 -57.87 24.30
CA VAL A 8 6.36 -56.56 24.92
C VAL A 8 7.25 -55.47 24.32
N ALA A 9 8.55 -55.75 24.13
CA ALA A 9 9.48 -54.80 23.52
C ALA A 9 9.05 -54.40 22.10
N SER A 10 8.60 -55.35 21.28
CA SER A 10 8.12 -55.08 19.92
C SER A 10 6.81 -54.29 19.89
N ARG A 11 5.94 -54.47 20.90
CA ARG A 11 4.72 -53.65 21.05
C ARG A 11 5.03 -52.21 21.40
N ILE A 12 6.01 -51.96 22.27
CA ILE A 12 6.45 -50.60 22.62
C ILE A 12 7.02 -49.89 21.40
N VAL A 13 7.89 -50.57 20.62
CA VAL A 13 8.45 -50.00 19.38
C VAL A 13 7.34 -49.66 18.38
N PHE A 14 6.36 -50.55 18.21
CA PHE A 14 5.22 -50.29 17.33
C PHE A 14 4.36 -49.12 17.81
N ALA A 15 4.12 -48.98 19.11
CA ALA A 15 3.37 -47.87 19.69
C ALA A 15 4.09 -46.53 19.50
N VAL A 16 5.41 -46.48 19.73
CA VAL A 16 6.22 -45.29 19.49
C VAL A 16 6.22 -44.93 18.01
N TRP A 17 6.43 -45.91 17.13
CA TRP A 17 6.40 -45.69 15.67
C TRP A 17 5.04 -45.17 15.20
N TRP A 18 3.95 -45.76 15.70
CA TRP A 18 2.59 -45.30 15.40
C TRP A 18 2.36 -43.87 15.87
N MET A 19 2.78 -43.54 17.09
CA MET A 19 2.70 -42.18 17.63
C MET A 19 3.52 -41.21 16.77
N THR A 20 4.73 -41.59 16.35
CA THR A 20 5.56 -40.78 15.46
C THR A 20 4.86 -40.52 14.12
N ILE A 21 4.24 -41.52 13.51
CA ILE A 21 3.49 -41.34 12.25
C ILE A 21 2.32 -40.38 12.44
N VAL A 22 1.54 -40.53 13.51
CA VAL A 22 0.40 -39.65 13.78
C VAL A 22 0.86 -38.21 13.97
N VAL A 23 1.95 -37.99 14.73
CA VAL A 23 2.53 -36.65 14.92
C VAL A 23 3.05 -36.08 13.60
N LEU A 24 3.79 -36.86 12.81
CA LEU A 24 4.34 -36.43 11.52
C LEU A 24 3.23 -36.07 10.53
N MET A 25 2.18 -36.89 10.44
CA MET A 25 1.06 -36.67 9.51
C MET A 25 0.27 -35.43 9.90
N ASN A 26 0.05 -35.20 11.20
CA ASN A 26 -0.59 -33.99 11.70
C ASN A 26 0.27 -32.73 11.45
N ALA A 27 1.59 -32.82 11.66
CA ALA A 27 2.50 -31.70 11.38
C ALA A 27 2.53 -31.35 9.89
N PHE A 28 2.59 -32.36 9.01
CA PHE A 28 2.55 -32.15 7.56
C PHE A 28 1.21 -31.56 7.12
N THR A 29 0.09 -32.09 7.63
CA THR A 29 -1.26 -31.56 7.34
C THR A 29 -1.39 -30.12 7.83
N GLY A 30 -0.83 -29.79 8.99
CA GLY A 30 -0.80 -28.42 9.51
C GLY A 30 0.01 -27.48 8.62
N HIS A 31 1.19 -27.90 8.19
CA HIS A 31 2.03 -27.13 7.27
C HIS A 31 1.34 -26.90 5.92
N MET A 32 0.77 -27.94 5.32
CA MET A 32 0.01 -27.85 4.07
C MET A 32 -1.19 -26.91 4.18
N LYS A 33 -1.94 -26.98 5.30
CA LYS A 33 -3.04 -26.05 5.56
C LYS A 33 -2.54 -24.60 5.65
N ALA A 34 -1.43 -24.38 6.35
CA ALA A 34 -0.85 -23.05 6.49
C ALA A 34 -0.40 -22.48 5.14
N THR A 35 0.28 -23.29 4.30
CA THR A 35 0.74 -22.83 2.98
C THR A 35 -0.41 -22.57 2.02
N MET A 36 -1.50 -23.35 2.08
CA MET A 36 -2.72 -23.09 1.30
C MET A 36 -3.49 -21.83 1.74
N MET A 37 -3.30 -21.38 2.99
CA MET A 37 -3.90 -20.13 3.46
C MET A 37 -3.14 -18.88 2.97
N VAL A 38 -1.89 -19.03 2.51
CA VAL A 38 -1.12 -17.92 1.96
C VAL A 38 -1.74 -17.51 0.62
N ARG A 39 -2.36 -16.34 0.59
CA ARG A 39 -2.81 -15.73 -0.66
C ARG A 39 -1.64 -14.96 -1.27
N PRO A 40 -1.43 -15.05 -2.61
CA PRO A 40 -0.43 -14.22 -3.26
C PRO A 40 -0.76 -12.76 -3.00
N GLU A 41 0.25 -12.00 -2.58
CA GLU A 41 0.10 -10.58 -2.30
C GLU A 41 -0.17 -9.87 -3.64
N PRO A 42 -1.18 -8.97 -3.72
CA PRO A 42 -1.43 -8.24 -4.95
C PRO A 42 -0.19 -7.42 -5.30
N ASP A 43 0.01 -7.25 -6.60
CA ASP A 43 1.12 -6.48 -7.14
C ASP A 43 1.10 -5.04 -6.60
N ARG A 44 2.22 -4.60 -6.02
CA ARG A 44 2.35 -3.32 -5.30
C ARG A 44 3.27 -2.38 -6.05
N ILE A 45 3.05 -1.09 -5.82
CA ILE A 45 3.87 -0.01 -6.36
C ILE A 45 4.48 0.69 -5.15
N ASP A 46 5.76 0.40 -4.91
CA ASP A 46 6.48 0.90 -3.75
C ASP A 46 7.26 2.18 -4.06
N SER A 47 7.57 2.42 -5.34
CA SER A 47 8.36 3.57 -5.81
C SER A 47 7.79 4.28 -7.03
N MET A 48 8.23 5.52 -7.23
CA MET A 48 7.92 6.32 -8.43
C MET A 48 8.50 5.69 -9.70
N LYS A 49 9.63 4.99 -9.59
CA LYS A 49 10.23 4.25 -10.69
C LYS A 49 9.34 3.09 -11.14
N GLU A 50 8.86 2.28 -10.19
CA GLU A 50 7.93 1.18 -10.50
C GLU A 50 6.61 1.68 -11.07
N LEU A 51 6.15 2.86 -10.66
CA LEU A 51 4.98 3.50 -11.26
C LEU A 51 5.26 3.91 -12.71
N ALA A 52 6.44 4.49 -12.98
CA ALA A 52 6.86 4.89 -14.32
C ALA A 52 6.94 3.69 -15.29
N ASP A 53 7.40 2.54 -14.81
CA ASP A 53 7.51 1.32 -15.61
C ASP A 53 6.13 0.73 -16.00
N ARG A 54 5.04 1.15 -15.34
CA ARG A 54 3.68 0.69 -15.62
C ARG A 54 2.99 1.58 -16.65
N GLU A 55 3.34 1.36 -17.90
CA GLU A 55 2.81 2.12 -19.04
C GLU A 55 1.29 2.10 -19.19
N ASN A 56 0.50 1.26 -18.52
CA ASN A 56 -0.97 1.27 -18.64
C ASN A 56 -1.71 1.76 -17.39
N MET A 57 -0.97 2.22 -16.37
CA MET A 57 -1.58 2.67 -15.12
C MET A 57 -2.19 4.07 -15.28
N LYS A 58 -3.43 4.25 -14.79
CA LYS A 58 -4.02 5.60 -14.67
C LYS A 58 -3.45 6.27 -13.43
N THR A 59 -2.92 7.47 -13.58
CA THR A 59 -2.27 8.18 -12.48
C THR A 59 -3.01 9.47 -12.20
N PHE A 60 -3.54 9.57 -10.99
CA PHE A 60 -4.31 10.72 -10.54
C PHE A 60 -3.48 11.57 -9.59
N ILE A 61 -3.51 12.89 -9.79
CA ILE A 61 -2.78 13.84 -8.95
C ILE A 61 -3.69 14.98 -8.54
N TRP A 62 -3.28 15.62 -7.45
CA TRP A 62 -3.95 16.81 -6.96
C TRP A 62 -3.55 18.05 -7.76
N LYS A 63 -4.52 18.61 -8.48
CA LYS A 63 -4.40 19.82 -9.29
C LYS A 63 -4.07 21.06 -8.45
N GLY A 64 -3.22 21.93 -9.00
CA GLY A 64 -2.79 23.20 -8.40
C GLY A 64 -1.78 23.06 -7.28
N THR A 65 -1.24 21.86 -7.04
CA THR A 65 -0.37 21.61 -5.88
C THR A 65 1.12 21.60 -6.24
N ALA A 66 1.94 21.62 -5.19
CA ALA A 66 3.38 21.40 -5.32
C ALA A 66 3.72 20.06 -5.99
N TYR A 67 2.87 19.04 -5.84
CA TYR A 67 3.06 17.73 -6.48
C TYR A 67 2.92 17.80 -8.00
N GLU A 68 1.88 18.49 -8.50
CA GLU A 68 1.73 18.75 -9.93
C GLU A 68 2.93 19.52 -10.48
N SER A 69 3.29 20.60 -9.80
CA SER A 69 4.42 21.43 -10.21
C SER A 69 5.74 20.67 -10.20
N LEU A 70 5.95 19.80 -9.21
CA LEU A 70 7.14 18.96 -9.10
C LEU A 70 7.24 17.98 -10.27
N LEU A 71 6.19 17.20 -10.53
CA LEU A 71 6.21 16.20 -11.60
C LEU A 71 6.33 16.85 -12.98
N ARG A 72 5.68 18.00 -13.18
CA ARG A 72 5.73 18.74 -14.44
C ARG A 72 7.08 19.42 -14.71
N ASN A 73 7.71 19.99 -13.68
CA ASN A 73 8.89 20.84 -13.85
C ASN A 73 10.22 20.11 -13.60
N SER A 74 10.21 18.95 -12.94
CA SER A 74 11.42 18.17 -12.66
C SER A 74 11.99 17.52 -13.92
N ARG A 75 12.90 18.23 -14.61
CA ARG A 75 13.56 17.72 -15.82
C ARG A 75 14.77 16.82 -15.58
N ASN A 76 15.32 16.84 -14.36
CA ASN A 76 16.54 16.12 -14.03
C ASN A 76 16.29 14.69 -13.50
N VAL A 77 15.02 14.30 -13.37
CA VAL A 77 14.59 13.02 -12.79
C VAL A 77 13.66 12.33 -13.80
N PRO A 78 14.14 11.33 -14.57
CA PRO A 78 13.36 10.72 -15.65
C PRO A 78 12.09 10.03 -15.16
N GLU A 79 12.11 9.48 -13.95
CA GLU A 79 10.96 8.81 -13.33
C GLU A 79 9.80 9.79 -13.14
N TYR A 80 10.07 11.04 -12.76
CA TYR A 80 9.04 12.06 -12.54
C TYR A 80 8.41 12.52 -13.85
N GLN A 81 9.21 12.61 -14.92
CA GLN A 81 8.72 12.94 -16.26
C GLN A 81 7.83 11.81 -16.79
N ALA A 82 8.27 10.56 -16.68
CA ALA A 82 7.48 9.41 -17.09
C ALA A 82 6.14 9.35 -16.34
N VAL A 83 6.16 9.56 -15.01
CA VAL A 83 4.91 9.63 -14.24
C VAL A 83 4.04 10.81 -14.67
N TRP A 84 4.61 11.97 -14.96
CA TRP A 84 3.85 13.10 -15.49
C TRP A 84 3.17 12.78 -16.84
N GLU A 85 3.83 12.04 -17.72
CA GLU A 85 3.24 11.57 -18.98
C GLU A 85 2.05 10.64 -18.73
N LEU A 86 2.12 9.73 -17.75
CA LEU A 86 1.00 8.88 -17.34
C LEU A 86 -0.21 9.73 -16.88
N VAL A 87 0.06 10.80 -16.11
CA VAL A 87 -0.97 11.72 -15.61
C VAL A 87 -1.63 12.47 -16.76
N VAL A 88 -0.84 13.02 -17.69
CA VAL A 88 -1.35 13.75 -18.87
C VAL A 88 -2.20 12.82 -19.74
N ARG A 89 -1.71 11.60 -20.00
CA ARG A 89 -2.43 10.63 -20.84
C ARG A 89 -3.74 10.15 -20.22
N SER A 90 -3.80 10.03 -18.90
CA SER A 90 -5.02 9.64 -18.19
C SER A 90 -5.95 10.82 -17.87
N ASN A 91 -5.57 12.06 -18.26
CA ASN A 91 -6.21 13.30 -17.83
C ASN A 91 -6.45 13.33 -16.31
N GLY A 92 -5.44 12.88 -15.56
CA GLY A 92 -5.54 12.54 -14.15
C GLY A 92 -5.42 13.71 -13.17
N THR A 93 -5.56 14.95 -13.63
CA THR A 93 -5.48 16.13 -12.76
C THR A 93 -6.85 16.46 -12.17
N PHE A 94 -7.01 16.31 -10.87
CA PHE A 94 -8.28 16.53 -10.18
C PHE A 94 -8.16 17.51 -9.02
N ASP A 95 -9.24 18.27 -8.78
CA ASP A 95 -9.41 19.03 -7.54
C ASP A 95 -9.62 18.09 -6.34
N THR A 96 -9.42 18.57 -5.11
CA THR A 96 -9.40 17.73 -3.89
C THR A 96 -10.62 16.80 -3.76
N ASN A 97 -11.83 17.34 -3.90
CA ASN A 97 -13.07 16.56 -3.75
C ASN A 97 -13.27 15.55 -4.88
N SER A 98 -12.81 15.89 -6.09
CA SER A 98 -12.93 15.02 -7.27
C SER A 98 -11.89 13.90 -7.22
N LEU A 99 -10.67 14.20 -6.74
CA LEU A 99 -9.57 13.24 -6.64
C LEU A 99 -9.94 12.04 -5.77
N TYR A 100 -10.52 12.31 -4.60
CA TYR A 100 -10.97 11.29 -3.63
C TYR A 100 -12.46 10.95 -3.75
N SER A 101 -13.04 11.15 -4.94
CA SER A 101 -14.40 10.69 -5.22
C SER A 101 -14.52 9.18 -5.06
N GLU A 102 -15.73 8.71 -4.77
CA GLU A 102 -15.99 7.27 -4.59
C GLU A 102 -15.60 6.46 -5.83
N ALA A 103 -15.86 6.99 -7.03
CA ALA A 103 -15.46 6.36 -8.29
C ALA A 103 -13.94 6.19 -8.40
N ASN A 104 -13.16 7.21 -8.06
CA ASN A 104 -11.70 7.15 -8.11
C ASN A 104 -11.13 6.21 -7.05
N LEU A 105 -11.68 6.23 -5.83
CA LEU A 105 -11.28 5.30 -4.77
C LEU A 105 -11.59 3.83 -5.14
N ILE A 106 -12.72 3.58 -5.81
CA ILE A 106 -13.05 2.26 -6.35
C ILE A 106 -12.08 1.86 -7.47
N ALA A 107 -11.69 2.78 -8.36
CA ALA A 107 -10.71 2.51 -9.41
C ALA A 107 -9.33 2.14 -8.82
N VAL A 108 -8.90 2.83 -7.76
CA VAL A 108 -7.68 2.48 -7.01
C VAL A 108 -7.81 1.11 -6.35
N GLN A 109 -8.95 0.82 -5.71
CA GLN A 109 -9.21 -0.48 -5.10
C GLN A 109 -9.15 -1.64 -6.11
N ARG A 110 -9.56 -1.39 -7.37
CA ARG A 110 -9.48 -2.38 -8.47
C ARG A 110 -8.09 -2.53 -9.07
N GLY A 111 -7.13 -1.69 -8.67
CA GLY A 111 -5.79 -1.66 -9.26
C GLY A 111 -5.74 -1.05 -10.67
N GLU A 112 -6.79 -0.32 -11.07
CA GLU A 112 -6.86 0.36 -12.37
C GLU A 112 -6.23 1.76 -12.35
N ALA A 113 -6.09 2.34 -11.16
CA ALA A 113 -5.56 3.67 -10.97
C ALA A 113 -4.70 3.80 -9.70
N VAL A 114 -3.84 4.81 -9.67
CA VAL A 114 -3.00 5.20 -8.53
C VAL A 114 -3.21 6.68 -8.24
N ILE A 115 -3.35 7.04 -6.96
CA ILE A 115 -3.38 8.44 -6.52
C ILE A 115 -2.00 8.82 -5.99
N VAL A 116 -1.44 9.90 -6.53
CA VAL A 116 -0.18 10.50 -6.09
C VAL A 116 -0.50 11.78 -5.32
N SER A 117 -0.32 11.74 -3.99
CA SER A 117 -0.62 12.86 -3.10
C SER A 117 0.11 12.71 -1.76
N ASP A 118 -0.17 13.60 -0.81
CA ASP A 118 0.39 13.51 0.54
C ASP A 118 -0.28 12.41 1.37
N ALA A 119 0.53 11.74 2.17
CA ALA A 119 0.07 10.55 2.89
C ALA A 119 -0.92 10.86 4.03
N THR A 120 -1.02 12.11 4.48
CA THR A 120 -1.94 12.51 5.56
C THR A 120 -3.35 12.71 5.00
N THR A 121 -3.48 13.49 3.93
CA THR A 121 -4.74 13.75 3.22
C THR A 121 -5.32 12.46 2.64
N MET A 122 -4.49 11.62 2.00
CA MET A 122 -4.96 10.32 1.49
C MET A 122 -5.56 9.45 2.60
N ARG A 123 -4.87 9.33 3.74
CA ARG A 123 -5.37 8.55 4.89
C ARG A 123 -6.68 9.11 5.44
N PHE A 124 -6.79 10.44 5.54
CA PHE A 124 -8.01 11.09 6.00
C PHE A 124 -9.21 10.77 5.08
N HIS A 125 -9.05 10.90 3.76
CA HIS A 125 -10.12 10.63 2.81
C HIS A 125 -10.50 9.14 2.74
N VAL A 126 -9.52 8.24 2.78
CA VAL A 126 -9.77 6.79 2.82
C VAL A 126 -10.50 6.40 4.11
N ALA A 127 -10.05 6.89 5.27
CA ALA A 127 -10.68 6.61 6.56
C ALA A 127 -12.12 7.11 6.61
N THR A 128 -12.37 8.32 6.09
CA THR A 128 -13.71 8.93 6.08
C THR A 128 -14.67 8.18 5.15
N ASN A 129 -14.18 7.63 4.04
CA ASN A 129 -15.00 6.88 3.07
C ASN A 129 -15.04 5.36 3.33
N CYS A 130 -14.36 4.86 4.37
CA CYS A 130 -14.26 3.43 4.67
C CYS A 130 -15.63 2.72 4.81
N ARG A 131 -16.64 3.40 5.37
CA ARG A 131 -18.01 2.84 5.49
C ARG A 131 -18.68 2.56 4.15
N LYS A 132 -18.36 3.35 3.11
CA LYS A 132 -18.90 3.20 1.76
C LYS A 132 -18.14 2.10 1.00
N LEU A 133 -16.84 1.99 1.27
CA LEU A 133 -15.92 1.04 0.63
C LEU A 133 -15.88 -0.28 1.43
N ARG A 134 -17.00 -1.01 1.47
CA ARG A 134 -17.23 -2.15 2.39
C ARG A 134 -16.21 -3.30 2.33
N HIS A 135 -15.36 -3.40 1.30
CA HIS A 135 -14.39 -4.49 1.13
C HIS A 135 -13.05 -4.05 0.53
N GLY A 136 -12.72 -2.76 0.57
CA GLY A 136 -11.50 -2.23 -0.05
C GLY A 136 -10.32 -2.14 0.90
N THR A 137 -9.24 -2.84 0.61
CA THR A 137 -7.93 -2.60 1.23
C THR A 137 -7.12 -1.66 0.37
N PHE A 138 -6.71 -0.52 0.93
CA PHE A 138 -5.82 0.42 0.26
C PHE A 138 -4.38 0.16 0.67
N TYR A 139 -3.48 0.20 -0.31
CA TYR A 139 -2.04 0.15 -0.09
C TYR A 139 -1.45 1.54 -0.25
N PHE A 140 -0.62 1.96 0.71
CA PHE A 140 0.14 3.20 0.64
C PHE A 140 1.59 2.83 0.36
N SER A 141 2.20 3.43 -0.67
CA SER A 141 3.58 3.14 -1.06
C SER A 141 4.55 3.42 0.10
N ARG A 142 5.67 2.69 0.11
CA ARG A 142 6.73 2.89 1.12
C ARG A 142 7.55 4.13 0.84
N GLU A 143 7.85 4.42 -0.42
CA GLU A 143 8.63 5.59 -0.80
C GLU A 143 7.84 6.88 -0.56
N GLN A 144 8.51 7.85 0.07
CA GLN A 144 8.07 9.24 0.11
C GLN A 144 8.98 10.07 -0.79
N PHE A 145 8.49 10.42 -1.98
CA PHE A 145 9.30 11.12 -3.00
C PHE A 145 9.37 12.66 -2.80
N PHE A 146 8.45 13.23 -2.02
CA PHE A 146 8.42 14.66 -1.70
C PHE A 146 7.99 14.92 -0.24
N PRO A 147 8.89 14.65 0.74
CA PRO A 147 8.61 14.90 2.14
C PRO A 147 8.64 16.41 2.39
N HIS A 148 7.46 17.02 2.52
CA HIS A 148 7.31 18.43 2.85
C HIS A 148 6.58 18.58 4.18
N LYS A 149 6.87 19.67 4.90
CA LYS A 149 6.21 20.00 6.16
C LYS A 149 5.07 20.98 5.88
N PHE A 150 3.95 20.80 6.56
CA PHE A 150 2.91 21.83 6.60
C PHE A 150 3.42 23.02 7.40
N ALA A 151 3.29 24.21 6.83
CA ALA A 151 3.69 25.47 7.44
C ALA A 151 2.56 26.48 7.29
N VAL A 152 2.50 27.43 8.23
CA VAL A 152 1.58 28.56 8.15
C VAL A 152 2.24 29.63 7.29
N ALA A 153 1.59 30.01 6.19
CA ALA A 153 2.01 31.15 5.39
C ALA A 153 1.49 32.43 6.04
N LEU A 154 2.40 33.37 6.30
CA LEU A 154 2.09 34.69 6.84
C LEU A 154 2.44 35.76 5.80
N ASN A 155 1.78 36.92 5.89
CA ASN A 155 2.18 38.06 5.10
C ASN A 155 3.61 38.46 5.49
N ARG A 156 4.43 38.79 4.50
CA ARG A 156 5.82 39.22 4.71
C ARG A 156 5.92 40.45 5.61
N ASN A 157 4.86 41.26 5.64
CA ASN A 157 4.82 42.51 6.40
C ASN A 157 4.18 42.37 7.80
N GLU A 158 3.95 41.15 8.30
CA GLU A 158 3.41 40.94 9.65
C GLU A 158 4.39 41.38 10.75
N ASP A 159 3.84 41.67 11.94
CA ASP A 159 4.63 42.04 13.12
C ASP A 159 5.64 40.93 13.48
N PRO A 160 6.96 41.23 13.50
CA PRO A 160 7.99 40.27 13.88
C PRO A 160 7.76 39.62 15.25
N ASN A 161 7.15 40.33 16.20
CA ASN A 161 6.85 39.79 17.52
C ASN A 161 5.81 38.68 17.45
N PHE A 162 4.77 38.86 16.63
CA PHE A 162 3.74 37.84 16.40
C PHE A 162 4.33 36.58 15.74
N VAL A 163 5.19 36.76 14.72
CA VAL A 163 5.89 35.66 14.07
C VAL A 163 6.79 34.90 15.05
N ALA A 164 7.49 35.61 15.94
CA ALA A 164 8.32 35.01 16.97
C ALA A 164 7.49 34.18 17.95
N THR A 165 6.35 34.70 18.42
CA THR A 165 5.43 33.96 19.31
C THR A 165 4.86 32.71 18.64
N LEU A 166 4.51 32.76 17.35
CA LEU A 166 3.96 31.61 16.64
C LEU A 166 4.97 30.44 16.55
N ASN A 167 6.26 30.76 16.46
CA ASN A 167 7.33 29.78 16.33
C ASN A 167 7.88 29.27 17.67
N GLN A 168 7.45 29.81 18.81
CA GLN A 168 7.93 29.44 20.16
C GLN A 168 7.30 28.15 20.72
N ARG A 169 7.02 27.16 19.88
CA ARG A 169 6.46 25.87 20.30
C ARG A 169 7.52 24.83 20.65
#